data_AF-A0A946FFL9-F1
#
_entry.id   AF-A0A946FFL9-F1
#
_cell.length_a   1.000
_cell.length_b   1.000
_cell.length_c   1.000
_cell.angle_alpha   90.00
_cell.angle_beta   90.00
_cell.angle_gamma   90.00
#
_symmetry.space_group_name_H-M   'P 1'
#
loop_
_entity.id
_entity.type
_entity.pdbx_description
1 polymer ?
#
loop_
_entity_poly.entity_id
_entity_poly.type
_entity_poly.pdbx_seq_one_letter_code
_entity_poly.pdbx_strand_id
1 'polypeptide(L)'
;MSLSKNQNIIFYIALTLAVFQFVQYLLNGSVVLVLLSGLVPFWLWSTRKKISVGEAVAGFEQVLSYAIIVYAALAGLIALMVFVFWLTYANLDPAILENALAENPAINDLSDDELVALDEVMENLPSLLPILWAYLGLQSFAYLYYGIGVVRTSSPN
;
A
#
# COMPACT_ATOMS: atom_id res chain seq x y z
N MET A 1 27.88 -8.57 3.76
CA MET A 1 27.58 -7.27 3.11
C MET A 1 26.68 -6.49 4.06
N SER A 2 27.06 -5.29 4.51
CA SER A 2 26.18 -4.48 5.38
C SER A 2 25.27 -3.59 4.53
N LEU A 3 24.00 -3.47 4.93
CA LEU A 3 23.04 -2.55 4.30
C LEU A 3 23.50 -1.10 4.48
N SER A 4 23.33 -0.27 3.45
CA SER A 4 23.65 1.16 3.56
C SER A 4 22.72 1.85 4.58
N LYS A 5 23.14 3.01 5.12
CA LYS A 5 22.35 3.79 6.07
C LYS A 5 20.93 4.11 5.53
N ASN A 6 20.82 4.38 4.24
CA ASN A 6 19.55 4.67 3.57
C ASN A 6 18.65 3.42 3.48
N GLN A 7 19.23 2.25 3.18
CA GLN A 7 18.49 0.99 3.18
C GLN A 7 17.98 0.61 4.57
N ASN A 8 18.72 0.93 5.64
CA ASN A 8 18.27 0.70 7.01
C ASN A 8 17.07 1.59 7.37
N ILE A 9 17.06 2.86 6.98
CA ILE A 9 15.91 3.75 7.22
C ILE A 9 14.68 3.24 6.46
N ILE A 10 14.85 2.92 5.18
CA ILE A 10 13.77 2.43 4.31
C ILE A 10 13.20 1.11 4.83
N PHE A 11 14.06 0.23 5.35
CA PHE A 11 13.62 -1.00 6.01
C PHE A 11 12.65 -0.71 7.17
N TYR A 12 12.99 0.22 8.07
CA TYR A 12 12.13 0.52 9.21
C TYR A 12 10.81 1.18 8.78
N ILE A 13 10.83 2.03 7.76
CA ILE A 13 9.61 2.58 7.16
C ILE A 13 8.74 1.44 6.61
N ALA A 14 9.32 0.54 5.81
CA ALA A 14 8.62 -0.60 5.24
C ALA A 14 8.03 -1.50 6.33
N LEU A 15 8.79 -1.76 7.40
CA LEU A 15 8.36 -2.60 8.52
C LEU A 15 7.20 -1.97 9.27
N THR A 16 7.29 -0.68 9.60
CA THR A 16 6.21 0.04 10.29
C THR A 16 4.92 0.00 9.47
N LEU A 17 4.99 0.27 8.16
CA LEU A 17 3.83 0.22 7.28
C LEU A 17 3.25 -1.19 7.17
N ALA A 18 4.10 -2.21 7.03
CA ALA A 18 3.66 -3.61 6.95
C ALA A 18 2.97 -4.07 8.24
N VAL A 19 3.54 -3.74 9.40
CA VAL A 19 2.96 -4.08 10.70
C VAL A 19 1.65 -3.32 10.92
N PHE A 20 1.60 -2.03 10.56
CA PHE A 20 0.37 -1.25 10.65
C PHE A 20 -0.75 -1.89 9.81
N GLN A 21 -0.49 -2.22 8.55
CA GLN A 21 -1.46 -2.87 7.68
C GLN A 21 -1.91 -4.23 8.23
N PHE A 22 -0.97 -5.03 8.73
CA PHE A 22 -1.27 -6.32 9.35
C PHE A 22 -2.21 -6.16 10.57
N VAL A 23 -1.95 -5.18 11.42
CA VAL A 23 -2.83 -4.85 12.56
C VAL A 23 -4.21 -4.40 12.09
N GLN A 24 -4.31 -3.58 11.04
CA GLN A 24 -5.60 -3.18 10.48
C GLN A 24 -6.43 -4.39 10.02
N TYR A 25 -5.81 -5.37 9.36
CA TYR A 25 -6.54 -6.58 8.95
C TYR A 25 -6.89 -7.49 10.12
N LEU A 26 -6.06 -7.53 11.16
CA LEU A 26 -6.38 -8.25 12.40
C LEU A 26 -7.62 -7.68 13.08
N LEU A 27 -7.72 -6.35 13.16
CA LEU A 27 -8.87 -5.67 13.76
C LEU A 27 -10.15 -5.84 12.94
N ASN A 28 -10.04 -5.90 11.62
CA ASN A 28 -11.18 -6.08 10.71
C ASN A 28 -11.60 -7.55 10.49
N GLY A 29 -10.97 -8.52 11.16
CA GLY A 29 -11.45 -9.90 11.29
C GLY A 29 -11.27 -10.81 10.05
N SER A 30 -10.57 -10.39 9.00
CA SER A 30 -10.39 -11.22 7.80
C SER A 30 -9.17 -12.13 7.89
N VAL A 31 -9.39 -13.42 8.18
CA VAL A 31 -8.32 -14.43 8.30
C VAL A 31 -7.43 -14.49 7.07
N VAL A 32 -8.02 -14.46 5.87
CA VAL A 32 -7.26 -14.52 4.60
C VAL A 32 -6.38 -13.28 4.44
N LEU A 33 -6.91 -12.08 4.71
CA LEU A 33 -6.15 -10.84 4.59
C LEU A 33 -5.05 -10.74 5.65
N VAL A 34 -5.29 -11.25 6.86
CA VAL A 34 -4.27 -11.37 7.91
C VAL A 34 -3.12 -12.27 7.47
N LEU A 35 -3.42 -13.44 6.90
CA LEU A 35 -2.38 -14.36 6.42
C LEU A 35 -1.55 -13.74 5.29
N LEU A 36 -2.21 -13.11 4.31
CA LEU A 36 -1.52 -12.48 3.18
C LEU A 36 -0.69 -11.27 3.62
N SER A 37 -1.23 -10.41 4.50
CA SER A 37 -0.50 -9.24 5.01
C SER A 37 0.65 -9.61 5.93
N GLY A 38 0.59 -10.75 6.62
CA GLY A 38 1.68 -11.28 7.44
C GLY A 38 2.92 -11.71 6.64
N LEU A 39 2.79 -11.94 5.33
CA LEU A 39 3.91 -12.33 4.47
C LEU A 39 4.94 -11.20 4.31
N VAL A 40 4.50 -9.94 4.28
CA VAL A 40 5.38 -8.77 4.11
C VAL A 40 6.29 -8.52 5.33
N PRO A 41 5.81 -8.45 6.58
CA PRO A 41 6.69 -8.30 7.73
C PRO A 41 7.58 -9.53 7.93
N PHE A 42 7.08 -10.74 7.64
CA PHE A 42 7.93 -11.94 7.61
C PHE A 42 9.06 -11.80 6.61
N TRP A 43 8.77 -11.40 5.37
CA TRP A 43 9.74 -11.21 4.30
C TRP A 43 10.80 -10.18 4.68
N LEU A 44 10.38 -9.02 5.19
CA LEU A 44 11.30 -7.97 5.65
C LEU A 44 12.26 -8.53 6.71
N TRP A 45 11.72 -9.20 7.73
CA TRP A 45 12.53 -9.75 8.81
C TRP A 45 13.49 -10.85 8.32
N SER A 46 12.99 -11.83 7.57
CA SER A 46 13.76 -13.00 7.14
C SER A 46 14.90 -12.62 6.20
N THR A 47 14.63 -11.76 5.21
CA THR A 47 15.65 -11.29 4.26
C THR A 47 16.69 -10.41 4.94
N ARG A 48 16.29 -9.51 5.85
CA ARG A 48 17.26 -8.70 6.63
C ARG A 48 18.17 -9.57 7.48
N LYS A 49 17.61 -10.60 8.14
CA LYS A 49 18.40 -11.53 8.96
C LYS A 49 19.45 -12.23 8.11
N LYS A 50 19.06 -12.84 6.99
CA LYS A 50 19.99 -13.55 6.08
C LYS A 50 21.09 -12.62 5.55
N ILE A 51 20.73 -11.42 5.09
CA ILE A 51 21.70 -10.41 4.61
C ILE A 51 22.70 -10.04 5.72
N SER A 52 22.24 -9.90 6.97
CA SER A 52 23.10 -9.51 8.10
C SER A 52 24.13 -10.58 8.47
N VAL A 53 23.81 -11.86 8.29
CA VAL A 53 24.72 -12.98 8.56
C VAL A 53 25.51 -13.43 7.33
N GLY A 54 25.30 -12.78 6.17
CA GLY A 54 25.98 -13.12 4.91
C GLY A 54 25.44 -14.37 4.22
N GLU A 55 24.25 -14.83 4.60
CA GLU A 55 23.57 -15.94 3.94
C GLU A 55 22.85 -15.48 2.67
N ALA A 56 22.82 -16.36 1.67
CA ALA A 56 22.08 -16.11 0.44
C ALA A 56 20.57 -16.12 0.70
N VAL A 57 19.87 -15.12 0.18
CA VAL A 57 18.41 -15.11 0.12
C VAL A 57 18.01 -15.96 -1.10
N ALA A 58 17.42 -17.13 -0.87
CA ALA A 58 17.10 -18.10 -1.91
C ALA A 58 15.76 -18.81 -1.63
N GLY A 59 15.17 -19.44 -2.64
CA GLY A 59 13.95 -20.22 -2.49
C GLY A 59 12.73 -19.33 -2.18
N PHE A 60 12.06 -19.60 -1.06
CA PHE A 60 10.80 -18.92 -0.72
C PHE A 60 10.96 -17.40 -0.57
N GLU A 61 12.00 -16.92 0.10
CA GLU A 61 12.19 -15.47 0.29
C GLU A 61 12.51 -14.76 -1.03
N GLN A 62 13.15 -15.44 -1.97
CA GLN A 62 13.42 -14.90 -3.30
C GLN A 62 12.13 -14.76 -4.11
N VAL A 63 11.29 -15.81 -4.15
CA VAL A 63 9.96 -15.75 -4.79
C VAL A 63 9.11 -14.65 -4.17
N LEU A 64 9.11 -14.57 -2.84
CA LEU A 64 8.36 -13.55 -2.10
C LEU A 64 8.86 -12.13 -2.38
N SER A 65 10.17 -11.95 -2.60
CA SER A 65 10.74 -10.66 -3.03
C SER A 65 10.16 -10.22 -4.37
N TYR A 66 10.07 -11.11 -5.36
CA TYR A 66 9.45 -10.77 -6.64
C TYR A 66 7.95 -10.47 -6.50
N ALA A 67 7.22 -11.27 -5.73
CA ALA A 67 5.80 -11.04 -5.48
C ALA A 67 5.55 -9.66 -4.83
N ILE A 68 6.38 -9.28 -3.85
CA ILE A 68 6.25 -8.01 -3.15
C ILE A 68 6.65 -6.83 -4.04
N ILE A 69 7.65 -6.98 -4.92
CA ILE A 69 8.00 -5.96 -5.92
C ILE A 69 6.82 -5.72 -6.87
N VAL A 70 6.17 -6.77 -7.37
CA VAL A 70 4.98 -6.65 -8.23
C VAL A 70 3.84 -5.98 -7.48
N TYR A 71 3.56 -6.43 -6.25
CA TYR A 71 2.57 -5.80 -5.39
C TYR A 71 2.84 -4.29 -5.19
N ALA A 72 4.09 -3.93 -4.91
CA ALA A 72 4.50 -2.56 -4.68
C ALA A 72 4.38 -1.71 -5.95
N ALA A 73 4.69 -2.26 -7.12
CA ALA A 73 4.47 -1.58 -8.40
C ALA A 73 2.98 -1.29 -8.64
N LEU A 74 2.10 -2.26 -8.38
CA LEU A 74 0.65 -2.08 -8.49
C LEU A 74 0.14 -1.03 -7.48
N ALA A 75 0.59 -1.09 -6.23
CA ALA A 75 0.27 -0.09 -5.21
C ALA A 75 0.72 1.32 -5.65
N GLY A 76 1.86 1.43 -6.31
CA GLY A 76 2.37 2.69 -6.88
C GLY A 76 1.49 3.22 -8.01
N LEU A 77 0.99 2.35 -8.89
CA LEU A 77 0.03 2.74 -9.92
C LEU A 77 -1.28 3.24 -9.31
N ILE A 78 -1.79 2.57 -8.28
CA ILE A 78 -2.98 3.02 -7.55
C ILE A 78 -2.71 4.37 -6.89
N ALA A 79 -1.55 4.57 -6.26
CA ALA A 79 -1.16 5.85 -5.68
C ALA A 79 -1.16 6.97 -6.74
N LEU A 80 -0.64 6.71 -7.94
CA LEU A 80 -0.69 7.66 -9.05
C LEU A 80 -2.12 7.98 -9.48
N MET A 81 -2.99 6.97 -9.56
CA MET A 81 -4.41 7.20 -9.88
C MET A 81 -5.10 8.04 -8.81
N VAL A 82 -4.87 7.74 -7.53
CA VAL A 82 -5.39 8.53 -6.38
C VAL A 82 -4.87 9.96 -6.44
N PHE A 83 -3.59 10.16 -6.78
CA PHE A 83 -3.00 11.49 -6.93
C PHE A 83 -3.67 12.30 -8.05
N VAL A 84 -3.84 11.69 -9.23
CA VAL A 84 -4.52 12.35 -10.36
C VAL A 84 -5.96 12.68 -9.98
N PHE A 85 -6.67 11.73 -9.40
CA PHE A 85 -8.05 11.95 -8.94
C PHE A 85 -8.13 13.07 -7.90
N TRP A 86 -7.22 13.11 -6.93
CA TRP A 86 -7.13 14.18 -5.95
C TRP A 86 -6.92 15.55 -6.58
N LEU A 87 -6.01 15.65 -7.56
CA LEU A 87 -5.79 16.89 -8.30
C LEU A 87 -7.02 17.31 -9.10
N THR A 88 -7.69 16.37 -9.77
CA THR A 88 -8.93 16.67 -10.50
C THR A 88 -10.03 17.13 -9.54
N TYR A 89 -10.22 16.42 -8.43
CA TYR A 89 -11.22 16.73 -7.41
C TYR A 89 -11.00 18.11 -6.78
N ALA A 90 -9.76 18.45 -6.44
CA ALA A 90 -9.42 19.73 -5.83
C ALA A 90 -9.67 20.93 -6.76
N ASN A 91 -9.77 20.71 -8.07
CA ASN A 91 -10.04 21.73 -9.08
C ASN A 91 -11.45 21.63 -9.67
N LEU A 92 -12.27 20.68 -9.21
CA LEU A 92 -13.63 20.49 -9.70
C LEU A 92 -14.57 21.48 -9.01
N ASP A 93 -15.51 22.04 -9.77
CA ASP A 93 -16.62 22.79 -9.17
C ASP A 93 -17.52 21.81 -8.39
N PRO A 94 -17.79 22.05 -7.09
CA PRO A 94 -18.67 21.22 -6.29
C PRO A 94 -20.03 20.95 -6.95
N ALA A 95 -20.57 21.93 -7.68
CA ALA A 95 -21.85 21.78 -8.37
C ALA A 95 -21.81 20.71 -9.48
N ILE A 96 -20.65 20.48 -10.11
CA ILE A 96 -20.50 19.41 -11.12
C ILE A 96 -20.57 18.05 -10.45
N LEU A 97 -19.95 17.90 -9.28
CA LEU A 97 -19.96 16.66 -8.51
C LEU A 97 -21.36 16.32 -7.99
N GLU A 98 -22.05 17.32 -7.44
CA GLU A 98 -23.41 17.18 -6.92
C GLU A 98 -24.40 16.80 -8.04
N ASN A 99 -24.29 17.45 -9.20
CA ASN A 99 -25.10 17.08 -10.37
C ASN A 99 -24.77 15.68 -10.88
N ALA A 100 -23.48 15.30 -10.95
CA ALA A 100 -23.08 13.97 -11.39
C ALA A 100 -23.54 12.85 -10.44
N LEU A 101 -23.60 13.13 -9.13
CA LEU A 101 -24.17 12.21 -8.13
C LEU A 101 -25.69 12.13 -8.28
N ALA A 102 -26.39 13.27 -8.36
CA ALA A 102 -27.84 13.32 -8.51
C ALA A 102 -28.33 12.64 -9.81
N GLU A 103 -27.54 12.72 -10.88
CA GLU A 103 -27.82 12.05 -12.16
C GLU A 103 -27.41 10.57 -12.18
N ASN A 104 -26.69 10.07 -11.18
CA ASN A 104 -26.22 8.69 -11.16
C ASN A 104 -27.36 7.75 -10.75
N PRO A 105 -27.86 6.88 -11.65
CA PRO A 105 -28.97 5.98 -11.35
C PRO A 105 -28.65 5.00 -10.22
N ALA A 106 -27.36 4.70 -9.97
CA ALA A 106 -26.94 3.82 -8.89
C ALA A 106 -27.19 4.41 -7.50
N ILE A 107 -27.36 5.73 -7.36
CA ILE A 107 -27.73 6.34 -6.08
C ILE A 107 -29.18 6.04 -5.71
N ASN A 108 -30.07 5.91 -6.69
CA ASN A 108 -31.47 5.58 -6.45
C ASN A 108 -31.69 4.13 -5.97
N ASP A 109 -30.68 3.28 -6.13
CA ASP A 109 -30.70 1.89 -5.68
C ASP A 109 -30.17 1.72 -4.24
N LEU A 110 -29.65 2.79 -3.62
CA LEU A 110 -29.12 2.77 -2.26
C LEU A 110 -30.24 2.89 -1.22
N SER A 111 -30.12 2.15 -0.12
CA SER A 111 -30.95 2.34 1.07
C SER A 111 -30.60 3.63 1.81
N ASP A 112 -31.51 4.12 2.67
CA ASP A 112 -31.29 5.34 3.47
C ASP A 112 -29.98 5.27 4.29
N ASP A 113 -29.66 4.09 4.86
CA ASP A 113 -28.41 3.87 5.61
C ASP A 113 -27.16 3.95 4.71
N GLU A 114 -27.25 3.44 3.48
CA GLU A 114 -26.15 3.50 2.51
C GLU A 114 -25.96 4.92 1.94
N LEU A 115 -27.03 5.71 1.82
CA LEU A 115 -26.95 7.11 1.45
C LEU A 115 -26.24 7.93 2.53
N VAL A 116 -26.55 7.70 3.80
CA VAL A 116 -25.83 8.35 4.92
C VAL A 116 -24.35 7.97 4.93
N ALA A 117 -24.02 6.70 4.69
CA ALA A 117 -22.64 6.25 4.60
C ALA A 117 -21.90 6.85 3.39
N LEU A 118 -22.59 6.99 2.25
CA LEU A 118 -22.04 7.64 1.06
C LEU A 118 -21.73 9.12 1.33
N ASP A 119 -22.65 9.85 1.97
CA ASP A 119 -22.44 11.24 2.34
C ASP A 119 -21.25 11.42 3.28
N GLU A 120 -21.12 10.55 4.29
CA GLU A 120 -19.98 10.58 5.22
C GLU A 120 -18.65 10.30 4.49
N VAL A 121 -18.63 9.37 3.52
CA VAL A 121 -17.45 9.10 2.69
C VAL A 121 -17.14 10.29 1.80
N MET A 122 -18.14 10.89 1.16
CA MET A 122 -17.98 12.03 0.25
C MET A 122 -17.49 13.30 0.98
N GLU A 123 -17.98 13.54 2.20
CA GLU A 123 -17.54 14.64 3.06
C GLU A 123 -16.06 14.49 3.45
N ASN A 124 -15.66 13.26 3.80
CA ASN A 124 -14.29 12.98 4.24
C ASN A 124 -13.32 12.77 3.07
N LEU A 125 -13.81 12.47 1.87
CA LEU A 125 -13.04 12.13 0.68
C LEU A 125 -11.87 13.12 0.41
N PRO A 126 -12.06 14.45 0.46
CA PRO A 126 -10.98 15.40 0.18
C PRO A 126 -9.81 15.28 1.16
N SER A 127 -10.10 14.90 2.41
CA SER A 127 -9.09 14.72 3.45
C SER A 127 -8.44 13.33 3.39
N LEU A 128 -9.19 12.31 2.95
CA LEU A 128 -8.72 10.92 2.81
C LEU A 128 -7.79 10.74 1.62
N LEU A 129 -8.08 11.38 0.47
CA LEU A 129 -7.29 11.26 -0.76
C LEU A 129 -5.78 11.55 -0.57
N PRO A 130 -5.34 12.68 0.03
CA PRO A 130 -3.92 12.93 0.25
C PRO A 130 -3.28 11.92 1.22
N ILE A 131 -4.02 11.47 2.23
CA ILE A 131 -3.53 10.47 3.20
C ILE A 131 -3.33 9.13 2.51
N LEU A 132 -4.30 8.69 1.70
CA LEU A 132 -4.23 7.46 0.91
C LEU A 132 -3.08 7.51 -0.09
N TRP A 133 -2.93 8.63 -0.81
CA TRP A 133 -1.80 8.84 -1.71
C TRP A 133 -0.46 8.71 -0.98
N ALA A 134 -0.29 9.41 0.15
CA ALA A 134 0.94 9.39 0.92
C ALA A 134 1.25 7.99 1.46
N TYR A 135 0.24 7.30 2.00
CA TYR A 135 0.36 5.95 2.52
C TYR A 135 0.77 4.96 1.42
N LEU A 136 0.02 4.89 0.32
CA LEU A 136 0.30 3.98 -0.79
C LEU A 136 1.62 4.31 -1.50
N GLY A 137 1.93 5.59 -1.66
CA GLY A 137 3.16 6.06 -2.27
C GLY A 137 4.39 5.69 -1.44
N LEU A 138 4.35 5.95 -0.13
CA LEU A 138 5.43 5.59 0.78
C LEU A 138 5.61 4.08 0.87
N GLN A 139 4.50 3.33 0.94
CA GLN A 139 4.50 1.88 0.96
C GLN A 139 5.11 1.28 -0.31
N SER A 140 4.64 1.72 -1.48
CA SER A 140 5.16 1.33 -2.79
C SER A 140 6.66 1.60 -2.89
N PHE A 141 7.08 2.82 -2.58
CA PHE A 141 8.49 3.22 -2.65
C PHE A 141 9.36 2.38 -1.72
N ALA A 142 8.97 2.21 -0.46
CA ALA A 142 9.76 1.48 0.51
C ALA A 142 9.90 0.00 0.13
N TYR A 143 8.83 -0.63 -0.35
CA TYR A 143 8.83 -2.04 -0.73
C TYR A 143 9.61 -2.28 -2.02
N LEU A 144 9.47 -1.40 -3.03
CA LEU A 144 10.27 -1.47 -4.26
C LEU A 144 11.75 -1.29 -3.96
N TYR A 145 12.11 -0.24 -3.23
CA TYR A 145 13.51 0.08 -2.96
C TYR A 145 14.20 -1.04 -2.17
N TYR A 146 13.55 -1.53 -1.10
CA TYR A 146 14.08 -2.64 -0.31
C TYR A 146 14.12 -3.94 -1.13
N GLY A 147 13.02 -4.27 -1.81
CA GLY A 147 12.91 -5.53 -2.56
C GLY A 147 13.88 -5.65 -3.72
N ILE A 148 14.08 -4.58 -4.50
CA ILE A 148 15.13 -4.55 -5.54
C ILE A 148 16.51 -4.74 -4.91
N GLY A 149 16.76 -4.13 -3.74
CA GLY A 149 17.98 -4.34 -2.97
C GLY A 149 18.20 -5.81 -2.61
N VAL A 150 17.17 -6.48 -2.09
CA VAL A 150 17.20 -7.92 -1.76
C VAL A 150 17.50 -8.76 -3.00
N VAL A 151 16.78 -8.56 -4.10
CA VAL A 151 16.99 -9.34 -5.34
C VAL A 151 18.41 -9.18 -5.87
N ARG A 152 18.96 -7.96 -5.86
CA ARG A 152 20.35 -7.69 -6.28
C ARG A 152 21.39 -8.40 -5.41
N THR A 153 21.12 -8.53 -4.11
CA THR A 153 22.02 -9.27 -3.20
C THR A 153 21.84 -10.79 -3.29
N SER A 154 20.75 -11.26 -3.91
CA SER A 154 20.40 -12.68 -4.04
C SER A 154 20.90 -13.30 -5.34
N SER A 155 21.08 -12.49 -6.39
CA SER A 155 21.57 -12.96 -7.68
C SER A 155 23.11 -13.00 -7.66
N PRO A 156 23.74 -14.17 -7.86
CA PRO A 156 25.17 -14.21 -8.12
C PRO A 156 25.44 -13.50 -9.46
N ASN A 157 26.51 -12.71 -9.51
CA ASN A 157 27.18 -12.46 -10.79
C ASN A 157 27.78 -13.77 -11.32
#